data_AF-A0A4Y2NYA9-F1
#
_entry.id   AF-A0A4Y2NYA9-F1
#
_cell.length_a   1.000
_cell.length_b   1.000
_cell.length_c   1.000
_cell.angle_alpha   90.00
_cell.angle_beta   90.00
_cell.angle_gamma   90.00
#
_symmetry.space_group_name_H-M   'P 1'
#
loop_
_entity.id
_entity.type
_entity.pdbx_description
1 polymer ?
#
loop_
_entity_poly.entity_id
_entity_poly.type
_entity_poly.pdbx_seq_one_letter_code
_entity_poly.pdbx_strand_id
1 'polypeptide(L)'
;EAVKFLINSGADLNVRDRYGDTILHHLARLNNFEAVKFLINIGADLNDGNIYGDTILHYLARLNNFEAVKFLINSGADLNVRDGYGGTILRYFARLNNFEAVYFLINSGAYFY
;
A
#
# COMPACT_ATOMS: atom_id res chain seq x y z
N GLU A 1 3.21 0.26 19.17
CA GLU A 1 2.71 1.22 20.17
C GLU A 1 3.17 2.66 19.92
N ALA A 2 4.46 2.92 19.69
CA ALA A 2 4.98 4.28 19.45
C ALA A 2 4.21 5.07 18.38
N VAL A 3 3.87 4.46 17.24
CA VAL A 3 3.10 5.13 16.18
C VAL A 3 1.73 5.59 16.68
N LYS A 4 0.97 4.72 17.36
CA LYS A 4 -0.34 5.08 17.91
C LYS A 4 -0.22 6.24 18.91
N PHE A 5 0.80 6.20 19.77
CA PHE A 5 1.07 7.27 20.73
C PHE A 5 1.37 8.62 20.05
N LEU A 6 2.24 8.64 19.04
CA LEU A 6 2.61 9.85 18.31
C LEU A 6 1.41 10.48 17.60
N ILE A 7 0.60 9.66 16.93
CA ILE A 7 -0.62 10.14 16.25
C ILE A 7 -1.64 10.68 17.23
N ASN A 8 -1.88 9.99 18.36
CA ASN A 8 -2.76 10.49 19.41
C ASN A 8 -2.24 11.77 20.08
N SER A 9 -0.95 12.06 19.94
CA SER A 9 -0.30 13.29 20.42
C SER A 9 -0.28 14.40 19.36
N GLY A 10 -0.96 14.22 18.22
CA GLY A 10 -1.10 15.23 17.17
C GLY A 10 -0.01 15.23 16.10
N ALA A 11 0.76 14.14 15.97
CA ALA A 11 1.68 14.01 14.84
C ALA A 11 0.90 13.94 13.51
N ASP A 12 1.36 14.70 12.52
CA ASP A 12 0.75 14.77 11.20
C ASP A 12 1.12 13.53 10.35
N LEU A 13 0.10 12.87 9.83
CA LEU A 13 0.21 11.67 8.99
C LEU A 13 0.77 11.97 7.60
N ASN A 14 0.66 13.22 7.16
CA ASN A 14 1.01 13.66 5.81
C ASN A 14 2.45 14.17 5.71
N VAL A 15 3.23 14.14 6.79
CA VAL A 15 4.65 14.44 6.76
C VAL A 15 5.33 13.47 5.80
N ARG A 16 6.15 14.04 4.90
CA ARG A 16 6.88 13.29 3.89
C ARG A 16 8.38 13.38 4.11
N ASP A 17 9.06 12.28 3.84
CA ASP A 17 10.51 12.28 3.73
C ASP A 17 10.98 12.80 2.36
N ARG A 18 12.31 12.75 2.10
CA ARG A 18 12.90 13.19 0.84
C ARG A 18 12.47 12.39 -0.39
N TYR A 19 11.86 11.22 -0.19
CA TYR A 19 11.33 10.36 -1.24
C TYR A 19 9.81 10.53 -1.40
N GLY A 20 9.20 11.44 -0.65
CA GLY A 20 7.75 11.63 -0.65
C GLY A 20 7.00 10.55 0.11
N ASP A 21 7.69 9.65 0.82
CA ASP A 21 7.06 8.61 1.62
C ASP A 21 6.45 9.25 2.87
N THR A 22 5.17 8.94 3.11
CA THR A 22 4.49 9.19 4.39
C THR A 22 4.74 8.06 5.38
N ILE A 23 4.29 8.23 6.63
CA ILE A 23 4.34 7.17 7.65
C ILE A 23 3.65 5.88 7.17
N LEU A 24 2.60 5.99 6.34
CA LEU A 24 1.87 4.83 5.82
C LEU A 24 2.76 3.96 4.91
N HIS A 25 3.55 4.60 4.03
CA HIS A 25 4.51 3.92 3.17
C HIS A 25 5.59 3.19 3.98
N HIS A 26 6.14 3.86 5.00
CA HIS A 26 7.13 3.25 5.87
C HIS A 26 6.59 2.06 6.66
N LEU A 27 5.35 2.13 7.16
CA LEU A 27 4.72 1.01 7.86
C LEU A 27 4.51 -0.20 6.95
N ALA A 28 4.11 0.01 5.69
CA ALA A 28 4.00 -1.05 4.71
C ALA A 28 5.38 -1.67 4.39
N ARG A 29 6.42 -0.85 4.21
CA ARG A 29 7.79 -1.32 4.00
C ARG A 29 8.34 -2.14 5.16
N LEU A 30 7.93 -1.82 6.38
CA LEU A 30 8.25 -2.59 7.61
C LEU A 30 7.32 -3.78 7.84
N ASN A 31 6.34 -4.01 6.96
CA ASN A 31 5.30 -5.02 7.09
C ASN A 31 4.49 -4.94 8.41
N ASN A 32 4.39 -3.73 9.00
CA ASN A 32 3.68 -3.50 10.26
C ASN A 32 2.19 -3.27 10.02
N PHE A 33 1.50 -4.35 9.64
CA PHE A 33 0.12 -4.25 9.15
C PHE A 33 -0.89 -3.83 10.22
N GLU A 34 -0.64 -4.11 11.50
CA GLU A 34 -1.50 -3.63 12.58
C GLU A 34 -1.46 -2.10 12.75
N ALA A 35 -0.31 -1.48 12.52
CA ALA A 35 -0.22 -0.03 12.48
C ALA A 35 -0.84 0.54 11.20
N VAL A 36 -0.70 -0.13 10.06
CA VAL A 36 -1.40 0.25 8.81
C VAL A 36 -2.92 0.27 9.01
N LYS A 37 -3.50 -0.79 9.56
CA LYS A 37 -4.95 -0.85 9.88
C LYS A 37 -5.39 0.31 10.78
N PHE A 38 -4.59 0.64 11.79
CA PHE A 38 -4.89 1.78 12.67
C PHE A 38 -4.93 3.10 11.90
N LEU A 39 -3.95 3.36 11.01
CA LEU A 39 -3.92 4.59 10.22
C LEU A 39 -5.10 4.71 9.23
N ILE A 40 -5.56 3.57 8.70
CA ILE A 40 -6.72 3.53 7.79
C ILE A 40 -8.00 3.93 8.53
N ASN A 41 -8.18 3.42 9.76
CA ASN A 41 -9.35 3.75 10.58
C ASN A 41 -9.44 5.23 10.95
N ILE A 42 -8.36 5.98 10.87
CA ILE A 42 -8.32 7.42 11.13
C ILE A 42 -8.22 8.26 9.83
N GLY A 43 -8.42 7.64 8.67
CA GLY A 43 -8.58 8.34 7.39
C GLY A 43 -7.29 8.57 6.60
N ALA A 44 -6.25 7.76 6.79
CA ALA A 44 -5.06 7.83 5.93
C ALA A 44 -5.40 7.52 4.46
N ASP A 45 -4.84 8.31 3.54
CA ASP A 45 -5.03 8.12 2.10
C ASP A 45 -4.25 6.90 1.60
N LEU A 46 -4.97 5.92 1.06
CA LEU A 46 -4.42 4.66 0.53
C LEU A 46 -3.83 4.81 -0.87
N ASN A 47 -4.25 5.85 -1.59
CA ASN A 47 -3.90 6.10 -2.99
C ASN A 47 -2.79 7.14 -3.12
N ASP A 48 -2.35 7.69 -1.99
CA ASP A 48 -1.22 8.59 -1.95
C ASP A 48 0.04 7.89 -2.47
N GLY A 49 0.66 8.49 -3.48
CA GLY A 49 1.88 8.02 -4.08
C GLY A 49 3.07 8.85 -3.62
N ASN A 50 4.23 8.22 -3.49
CA ASN A 50 5.49 8.92 -3.27
C ASN A 50 6.03 9.54 -4.58
N ILE A 51 7.25 10.11 -4.58
CA ILE A 51 7.81 10.75 -5.80
C ILE A 51 8.04 9.78 -6.95
N TYR A 52 8.05 8.47 -6.68
CA TYR A 52 8.16 7.40 -7.67
C TYR A 52 6.79 6.83 -8.03
N GLY A 53 5.67 7.46 -7.64
CA GLY A 53 4.32 6.94 -7.88
C GLY A 53 3.99 5.67 -7.07
N ASP A 54 4.84 5.27 -6.13
CA ASP A 54 4.58 4.11 -5.29
C ASP A 54 3.54 4.46 -4.22
N THR A 55 2.41 3.77 -4.27
CA THR A 55 1.43 3.75 -3.18
C THR A 55 1.75 2.65 -2.18
N ILE A 56 1.04 2.64 -1.05
CA ILE A 56 1.12 1.55 -0.05
C ILE A 56 0.98 0.15 -0.67
N LEU A 57 0.14 0.00 -1.70
CA LEU A 57 -0.10 -1.28 -2.38
C LEU A 57 1.17 -1.80 -3.07
N HIS A 58 1.99 -0.92 -3.66
CA HIS A 58 3.24 -1.28 -4.32
C HIS A 58 4.25 -1.87 -3.34
N TYR A 59 4.38 -1.26 -2.16
CA TYR A 59 5.25 -1.77 -1.10
C TYR A 59 4.83 -3.17 -0.65
N LEU A 60 3.53 -3.39 -0.39
CA LEU A 60 3.03 -4.69 0.07
C LEU A 60 3.11 -5.76 -1.03
N ALA A 61 2.85 -5.42 -2.29
CA ALA A 61 2.98 -6.33 -3.42
C ALA A 61 4.43 -6.79 -3.62
N ARG A 62 5.42 -5.88 -3.49
CA ARG A 62 6.85 -6.22 -3.55
C ARG A 62 7.29 -7.16 -2.41
N LEU A 63 6.60 -7.10 -1.27
CA LEU A 63 6.79 -8.02 -0.14
C LEU A 63 5.97 -9.32 -0.26
N ASN A 64 5.23 -9.51 -1.36
CA ASN A 64 4.29 -10.61 -1.57
C ASN A 64 3.20 -10.72 -0.49
N ASN A 65 2.86 -9.63 0.21
CA ASN A 65 1.87 -9.65 1.28
C ASN A 65 0.45 -9.52 0.72
N PHE A 66 -0.05 -10.61 0.14
CA PHE A 66 -1.37 -10.67 -0.49
C PHE A 66 -2.51 -10.33 0.47
N GLU A 67 -2.49 -10.85 1.71
CA GLU A 67 -3.56 -10.59 2.68
C GLU A 67 -3.69 -9.09 3.02
N ALA A 68 -2.56 -8.39 3.16
CA ALA A 68 -2.58 -6.95 3.37
C ALA A 68 -3.12 -6.22 2.14
N VAL A 69 -2.66 -6.58 0.93
CA VAL A 69 -3.16 -5.99 -0.32
C VAL A 69 -4.67 -6.18 -0.47
N LYS A 70 -5.17 -7.39 -0.24
CA LYS A 70 -6.59 -7.75 -0.33
C LYS A 70 -7.43 -6.90 0.63
N PHE A 71 -6.97 -6.74 1.87
CA PHE A 71 -7.64 -5.87 2.84
C PHE A 71 -7.69 -4.40 2.38
N LEU A 72 -6.59 -3.87 1.83
CA LEU A 72 -6.54 -2.48 1.38
C LEU A 72 -7.45 -2.23 0.18
N ILE A 73 -7.52 -3.17 -0.76
CA ILE A 73 -8.46 -3.10 -1.89
C ILE A 73 -9.90 -3.08 -1.38
N ASN A 74 -10.24 -3.93 -0.41
CA ASN A 74 -11.54 -3.91 0.24
C ASN A 74 -11.79 -2.63 1.06
N SER A 75 -10.73 -1.88 1.39
CA SER A 75 -10.79 -0.59 2.08
C SER A 75 -10.79 0.60 1.11
N GLY A 76 -10.89 0.37 -0.20
CA GLY A 76 -10.99 1.42 -1.22
C GLY A 76 -9.66 1.86 -1.87
N ALA A 77 -8.57 1.11 -1.67
CA ALA A 77 -7.34 1.36 -2.40
C ALA A 77 -7.50 1.04 -3.89
N ASP A 78 -7.00 1.92 -4.75
CA ASP A 78 -6.97 1.76 -6.19
C ASP A 78 -5.87 0.76 -6.59
N LEU A 79 -6.32 -0.43 -6.99
CA LEU A 79 -5.46 -1.54 -7.40
C LEU A 79 -4.78 -1.34 -8.76
N ASN A 80 -5.18 -0.32 -9.52
CA ASN A 80 -4.70 -0.07 -10.87
C ASN A 80 -3.67 1.08 -10.98
N VAL A 81 -3.26 1.64 -9.84
CA VAL A 81 -2.20 2.65 -9.81
C VAL A 81 -0.90 2.07 -10.38
N ARG A 82 -0.19 2.90 -11.15
CA ARG A 82 1.12 2.56 -11.71
C ARG A 82 2.19 3.33 -10.97
N ASP A 83 3.26 2.63 -10.60
CA ASP A 83 4.48 3.28 -10.17
C ASP A 83 5.23 3.98 -11.33
N GLY A 84 6.33 4.64 -11.00
CA GLY A 84 7.16 5.42 -11.91
C GLY A 84 7.91 4.58 -12.94
N TYR A 85 7.86 3.25 -12.83
CA TYR A 85 8.34 2.31 -13.83
C TYR A 85 7.20 1.71 -14.67
N GLY A 86 5.97 2.20 -14.49
CA GLY A 86 4.75 1.68 -15.11
C GLY A 86 4.30 0.34 -14.53
N GLY A 87 4.81 -0.07 -13.37
CA GLY A 87 4.45 -1.32 -12.71
C GLY A 87 3.15 -1.20 -11.92
N THR A 88 2.24 -2.16 -12.09
CA THR A 88 1.05 -2.34 -11.24
C THR A 88 1.26 -3.46 -10.24
N ILE A 89 0.45 -3.52 -9.17
CA ILE A 89 0.51 -4.64 -8.22
C ILE A 89 0.26 -6.01 -8.88
N LEU A 90 -0.56 -6.06 -9.93
CA LEU A 90 -0.76 -7.28 -10.74
C LEU A 90 0.57 -7.77 -11.33
N ARG A 91 1.37 -6.87 -11.91
CA ARG A 91 2.69 -7.20 -12.46
C ARG A 91 3.66 -7.71 -11.39
N TYR A 92 3.60 -7.16 -10.18
CA TYR A 92 4.44 -7.60 -9.07
C TYR A 92 4.08 -9.02 -8.60
N PHE A 93 2.81 -9.30 -8.35
CA PHE A 93 2.38 -10.64 -7.94
C PHE A 93 2.60 -11.69 -9.03
N ALA A 94 2.42 -11.33 -10.31
CA ALA A 94 2.72 -12.22 -11.43
C ALA A 94 4.21 -12.60 -11.47
N ARG A 95 5.13 -11.64 -11.28
CA ARG A 95 6.59 -11.90 -11.20
C ARG A 95 6.98 -12.80 -10.04
N LEU A 96 6.21 -12.75 -8.96
CA LEU A 96 6.43 -13.55 -7.74
C LEU A 96 5.70 -14.91 -7.79
N ASN A 97 5.04 -15.24 -8.90
CA ASN A 97 4.23 -16.46 -9.06
C ASN A 97 3.14 -16.63 -7.99
N ASN A 98 2.59 -15.53 -7.46
CA ASN A 98 1.48 -15.57 -6.52
C ASN A 98 0.15 -15.67 -7.29
N PHE A 99 -0.20 -16.89 -7.71
CA PHE A 99 -1.38 -17.15 -8.53
C PHE A 99 -2.69 -16.77 -7.82
N GLU A 100 -2.75 -16.91 -6.50
CA GLU A 100 -3.94 -16.52 -5.72
C GLU A 100 -4.16 -15.00 -5.79
N ALA A 101 -3.11 -14.21 -5.57
CA ALA A 101 -3.18 -12.76 -5.69
C ALA A 101 -3.50 -12.32 -7.12
N VAL A 102 -2.87 -12.92 -8.13
CA VAL A 102 -3.16 -12.63 -9.54
C VAL A 102 -4.62 -12.92 -9.87
N TYR A 103 -5.14 -14.08 -9.44
CA TYR A 103 -6.53 -14.46 -9.66
C TYR A 103 -7.48 -13.47 -8.98
N PHE A 104 -7.24 -13.13 -7.71
CA PHE A 104 -8.04 -12.15 -7.00
C PHE A 104 -8.04 -10.78 -7.70
N LEU A 105 -6.87 -10.29 -8.09
CA LEU A 105 -6.72 -8.97 -8.72
C LEU A 105 -7.45 -8.88 -10.05
N ILE A 106 -7.32 -9.88 -10.93
CA ILE A 106 -8.05 -9.92 -12.20
C ILE A 106 -9.57 -9.90 -11.96
N ASN A 107 -10.05 -10.71 -11.01
CA ASN A 107 -11.47 -10.73 -10.65
C ASN A 107 -11.94 -9.45 -9.94
N SER A 108 -11.02 -8.65 -9.41
CA SER A 108 -11.28 -7.35 -8.79
C SER A 108 -11.17 -6.19 -9.79
N GLY A 109 -10.93 -6.46 -11.08
CA GLY A 109 -10.86 -5.44 -12.12
C GLY A 109 -9.46 -4.92 -12.42
N ALA A 110 -8.40 -5.67 -12.08
CA ALA A 110 -7.05 -5.34 -12.49
C ALA A 110 -6.87 -5.47 -14.00
N TYR A 111 -6.26 -4.47 -14.64
CA TYR A 111 -5.91 -4.52 -16.06
C TYR A 111 -4.41 -4.66 -16.31
N PHE A 112 -4.06 -5.14 -17.50
CA PHE A 112 -2.71 -5.57 -17.88
C PHE A 112 -1.81 -4.47 -18.48
N TYR A 113 -2.39 -3.32 -18.86
CA TYR A 113 -1.72 -2.29 -19.67
C TYR A 113 -1.53 -1.00 -18.92
#